data_AF-A0A851FMS5-F1
#
_entry.id   AF-A0A851FMS5-F1
#
_cell.length_a   1.000
_cell.length_b   1.000
_cell.length_c   1.000
_cell.angle_alpha   90.00
_cell.angle_beta   90.00
_cell.angle_gamma   90.00
#
_symmetry.space_group_name_H-M   'P 1'
#
loop_
_entity.id
_entity.type
_entity.pdbx_description
1 polymer ?
#
loop_
_entity_poly.entity_id
_entity_poly.type
_entity_poly.pdbx_seq_one_letter_code
_entity_poly.pdbx_strand_id
1 'polypeptide(L)'
;TLRWVGEGGEELERLRLDPEAFCAWSVPGNVTGGLVYGHYGRPQDLAQLRARGVSARGHLMLLRLGRGTPAQQVVAAAGAGAVGVLLYPDPRDTAGPGGSPKLGGDTAVTVHVQEGAGDPFSRGFPSFTGHAPPGPPPGVPLI
;
A
#
# COMPACT_ATOMS: atom_id res chain seq x y z
N THR A 1 1.50 13.61 -3.66
CA THR A 1 1.01 13.84 -5.04
C THR A 1 1.56 12.73 -5.91
N LEU A 2 0.78 12.18 -6.84
CA LEU A 2 1.20 11.08 -7.71
C LEU A 2 1.31 11.57 -9.15
N ARG A 3 2.42 11.23 -9.79
CA ARG A 3 2.77 11.72 -11.13
C ARG A 3 3.28 10.54 -11.95
N TRP A 4 2.80 10.44 -13.18
CA TRP A 4 3.42 9.61 -14.20
C TRP A 4 4.58 10.41 -14.78
N VAL A 5 5.78 9.85 -14.73
CA VAL A 5 7.01 10.47 -15.22
C VAL A 5 7.61 9.63 -16.34
N GLY A 6 8.16 10.29 -17.36
CA GLY A 6 8.86 9.63 -18.44
C GLY A 6 10.30 9.29 -18.08
N GLU A 7 11.03 8.67 -19.01
CA GLU A 7 12.40 8.19 -18.78
C GLU A 7 13.39 9.34 -18.49
N GLY A 8 13.11 10.56 -18.95
CA GLY A 8 13.90 11.76 -18.68
C GLY A 8 13.51 12.50 -17.39
N GLY A 9 12.55 11.97 -16.63
CA GLY A 9 12.01 12.61 -15.42
C GLY A 9 11.01 13.73 -15.71
N GLU A 10 10.61 13.91 -16.98
CA GLU A 10 9.54 14.81 -17.36
C GLU A 10 8.19 14.34 -16.81
N GLU A 11 7.38 15.27 -16.32
CA GLU A 11 6.02 14.96 -15.87
C GLU A 11 5.12 14.77 -17.09
N LEU A 12 4.67 13.54 -17.30
CA LEU A 12 3.76 13.18 -18.39
C LEU A 12 2.31 13.40 -17.98
N GLU A 13 1.96 13.00 -16.76
CA GLU A 13 0.61 13.12 -16.24
C GLU A 13 0.61 13.32 -14.73
N ARG A 14 -0.30 14.15 -14.23
CA ARG A 14 -0.59 14.27 -12.80
C ARG A 14 -1.89 13.57 -12.48
N LEU A 15 -1.82 12.51 -11.67
CA LEU A 15 -3.01 11.83 -11.22
C LEU A 15 -3.69 12.67 -10.14
N ARG A 16 -4.99 12.90 -10.32
CA ARG A 16 -5.84 13.54 -9.31
C ARG A 16 -6.08 12.53 -8.20
N LEU A 17 -5.53 12.81 -7.02
CA LEU A 17 -5.81 12.06 -5.81
C LEU A 17 -6.66 12.93 -4.90
N ASP A 18 -7.58 12.30 -4.19
CA ASP A 18 -8.29 12.92 -3.09
C ASP A 18 -7.26 13.31 -2.00
N PRO A 19 -7.10 14.60 -1.66
CA PRO A 19 -6.14 15.03 -0.65
C PRO A 19 -6.49 14.55 0.77
N GLU A 20 -7.73 14.13 1.02
CA GLU A 20 -8.16 13.61 2.33
C GLU A 20 -7.90 12.11 2.49
N ALA A 21 -7.63 11.39 1.39
CA ALA A 21 -7.36 9.97 1.43
C ALA A 21 -5.88 9.66 1.66
N PHE A 22 -5.59 8.81 2.65
CA PHE A 22 -4.21 8.44 2.98
C PHE A 22 -4.10 7.03 3.58
N CYS A 23 -2.87 6.52 3.67
CA CYS A 23 -2.55 5.29 4.39
C CYS A 23 -2.03 5.65 5.79
N ALA A 24 -2.84 5.47 6.83
CA ALA A 24 -2.42 5.73 8.20
C ALA A 24 -1.30 4.78 8.61
N TRP A 25 -0.23 5.34 9.21
CA TRP A 25 1.03 4.68 9.55
C TRP A 25 1.96 4.35 8.38
N SER A 26 1.72 4.87 7.18
CA SER A 26 2.71 4.79 6.10
C SER A 26 3.94 5.66 6.41
N VAL A 27 5.10 5.26 5.92
CA VAL A 27 6.32 6.07 6.02
C VAL A 27 6.20 7.30 5.12
N PRO A 28 6.52 8.51 5.60
CA PRO A 28 6.61 9.67 4.73
C PRO A 28 7.80 9.53 3.79
N GLY A 29 7.58 9.70 2.49
CA GLY A 29 8.64 9.58 1.50
C GLY A 29 8.20 10.00 0.10
N ASN A 30 9.18 10.16 -0.79
CA ASN A 30 8.98 10.30 -2.21
C ASN A 30 9.89 9.31 -2.92
N VAL A 31 9.29 8.48 -3.78
CA VAL A 31 9.99 7.46 -4.54
C VAL A 31 9.54 7.52 -5.99
N THR A 32 10.44 7.17 -6.90
CA THR A 32 10.15 7.09 -8.33
C THR A 32 10.71 5.77 -8.84
N GLY A 33 9.91 5.08 -9.64
CA GLY A 33 10.26 3.79 -10.22
C GLY A 33 9.16 3.33 -11.16
N GLY A 34 9.41 2.26 -11.90
CA GLY A 34 8.36 1.67 -12.74
C GLY A 34 7.22 1.09 -11.90
N LEU A 35 6.09 0.84 -12.54
CA LEU A 35 4.88 0.33 -11.88
C LEU A 35 4.67 -1.15 -12.20
N VAL A 36 4.53 -1.98 -11.16
CA VAL A 36 4.27 -3.42 -11.27
C VAL A 36 2.92 -3.75 -10.67
N TYR A 37 2.06 -4.45 -11.42
CA TYR A 37 0.78 -4.91 -10.91
C TYR A 37 0.93 -6.21 -10.11
N GLY A 38 0.65 -6.15 -8.80
CA GLY A 38 0.83 -7.26 -7.85
C GLY A 38 -0.45 -7.98 -7.44
N HIS A 39 -1.58 -7.70 -8.10
CA HIS A 39 -2.89 -8.29 -7.76
C HIS A 39 -3.26 -8.01 -6.29
N TYR A 40 -3.51 -9.00 -5.43
CA TYR A 40 -3.76 -8.77 -4.00
C TYR A 40 -2.48 -8.82 -3.13
N GLY A 41 -1.29 -8.96 -3.73
CA GLY A 41 -0.03 -9.02 -2.98
C GLY A 41 0.14 -10.32 -2.17
N ARG A 42 -0.66 -11.35 -2.45
CA ARG A 42 -0.57 -12.63 -1.74
C ARG A 42 0.73 -13.35 -2.13
N PRO A 43 1.23 -14.28 -1.30
CA PRO A 43 2.40 -15.08 -1.64
C PRO A 43 2.30 -15.76 -3.01
N GLN A 44 1.11 -16.24 -3.39
CA GLN A 44 0.86 -16.85 -4.71
C GLN A 44 0.93 -15.83 -5.84
N ASP A 45 0.41 -14.61 -5.64
CA ASP A 45 0.43 -13.54 -6.65
C ASP A 45 1.89 -13.10 -6.92
N LEU A 46 2.69 -12.94 -5.85
CA LEU A 46 4.11 -12.61 -5.94
C LEU A 46 4.94 -13.75 -6.56
N ALA A 47 4.60 -15.01 -6.27
CA ALA A 47 5.23 -16.16 -6.91
C ALA A 47 4.94 -16.20 -8.41
N GLN A 48 3.72 -15.89 -8.84
CA GLN A 48 3.37 -15.80 -10.25
C GLN A 48 4.11 -14.67 -10.97
N LEU A 49 4.25 -13.50 -10.33
CA LEU A 49 5.05 -12.40 -10.89
C LEU A 49 6.50 -12.83 -11.15
N ARG A 50 7.13 -13.47 -10.16
CA ARG A 50 8.49 -14.01 -10.30
C ARG A 50 8.59 -15.07 -11.41
N ALA A 51 7.62 -15.97 -11.49
CA ALA A 51 7.57 -17.00 -12.53
C ALA A 51 7.46 -16.41 -13.95
N ARG A 52 6.88 -15.22 -14.09
CA ARG A 52 6.80 -14.45 -15.34
C ARG A 52 8.02 -13.57 -15.62
N GLY A 53 9.05 -13.63 -14.76
CA GLY A 53 10.25 -12.81 -14.88
C GLY A 53 10.05 -11.33 -14.52
N VAL A 54 8.93 -10.97 -13.89
CA VAL A 54 8.65 -9.59 -13.46
C VAL A 54 9.20 -9.38 -12.05
N SER A 55 10.11 -8.42 -11.90
CA SER A 55 10.70 -8.05 -10.62
C SER A 55 10.00 -6.83 -10.03
N ALA A 56 9.59 -6.92 -8.76
CA ALA A 56 9.12 -5.77 -7.99
C ALA A 56 10.27 -4.93 -7.41
N ARG A 57 11.51 -5.42 -7.47
CA ARG A 57 12.66 -4.78 -6.83
C ARG A 57 12.91 -3.40 -7.43
N GLY A 58 12.91 -2.35 -6.61
CA GLY A 58 13.13 -0.97 -7.06
C GLY A 58 11.92 -0.33 -7.76
N HIS A 59 10.77 -1.00 -7.77
CA HIS A 59 9.56 -0.56 -8.46
C HIS A 59 8.44 -0.25 -7.46
N LEU A 60 7.48 0.55 -7.90
CA LEU A 60 6.21 0.76 -7.22
C LEU A 60 5.28 -0.42 -7.51
N MET A 61 4.55 -0.90 -6.49
CA MET A 61 3.60 -1.99 -6.66
C MET A 61 2.15 -1.49 -6.57
N LEU A 62 1.34 -1.81 -7.58
CA LEU A 62 -0.11 -1.58 -7.57
C LEU A 62 -0.84 -2.82 -7.06
N LEU A 63 -1.59 -2.66 -5.97
CA LEU A 63 -2.29 -3.73 -5.28
C LEU A 63 -3.79 -3.41 -5.11
N ARG A 64 -4.60 -4.45 -5.30
CA ARG A 64 -6.04 -4.43 -5.00
C ARG A 64 -6.26 -4.59 -3.50
N LEU A 65 -7.12 -3.78 -2.92
CA LEU A 65 -7.58 -3.99 -1.56
C LEU A 65 -8.42 -5.27 -1.45
N GLY A 66 -8.16 -6.04 -0.40
CA GLY A 66 -8.89 -7.25 -0.07
C GLY A 66 -8.03 -8.52 -0.09
N ARG A 67 -8.66 -9.66 0.22
CA ARG A 67 -7.99 -10.99 0.34
C ARG A 67 -6.78 -11.00 1.30
N GLY A 68 -6.78 -10.09 2.27
CA GLY A 68 -5.75 -9.86 3.28
C GLY A 68 -5.98 -8.50 3.94
N THR A 69 -5.16 -8.14 4.94
CA THR A 69 -5.14 -6.79 5.52
C THR A 69 -4.22 -5.87 4.72
N PRO A 70 -4.51 -4.55 4.61
CA PRO A 70 -3.62 -3.60 3.94
C PRO A 70 -2.18 -3.66 4.48
N ALA A 71 -2.01 -3.80 5.80
CA ALA A 71 -0.71 -3.97 6.45
C ALA A 71 0.06 -5.17 5.88
N GLN A 72 -0.57 -6.35 5.80
CA GLN A 72 0.05 -7.55 5.23
C GLN A 72 0.43 -7.37 3.76
N GLN A 73 -0.39 -6.65 2.99
CA GLN A 73 -0.10 -6.35 1.58
C GLN A 73 1.14 -5.49 1.44
N VAL A 74 1.27 -4.45 2.27
CA VAL A 74 2.45 -3.57 2.26
C VAL A 74 3.70 -4.33 2.73
N VAL A 75 3.61 -5.14 3.78
CA VAL A 75 4.72 -6.00 4.25
C VAL A 75 5.16 -6.98 3.16
N ALA A 76 4.21 -7.61 2.46
CA ALA A 76 4.52 -8.54 1.38
C ALA A 76 5.19 -7.84 0.18
N ALA A 77 4.73 -6.64 -0.18
CA ALA A 77 5.35 -5.83 -1.24
C ALA A 77 6.77 -5.39 -0.87
N ALA A 78 6.98 -4.95 0.37
CA ALA A 78 8.30 -4.61 0.89
C ALA A 78 9.24 -5.83 0.87
N GLY A 79 8.75 -7.00 1.30
CA GLY A 79 9.49 -8.27 1.22
C GLY A 79 9.81 -8.71 -0.21
N ALA A 80 9.03 -8.27 -1.21
CA ALA A 80 9.33 -8.47 -2.62
C ALA A 80 10.32 -7.44 -3.22
N GLY A 81 10.76 -6.46 -2.42
CA GLY A 81 11.70 -5.41 -2.80
C GLY A 81 11.06 -4.18 -3.45
N ALA A 82 9.73 -4.05 -3.39
CA ALA A 82 9.06 -2.84 -3.83
C ALA A 82 9.52 -1.64 -2.99
N VAL A 83 9.59 -0.47 -3.60
CA VAL A 83 10.00 0.79 -2.93
C VAL A 83 8.82 1.66 -2.53
N GLY A 84 7.60 1.26 -2.91
CA GLY A 84 6.35 1.90 -2.52
C GLY A 84 5.14 1.10 -3.03
N VAL A 85 3.98 1.37 -2.44
CA VAL A 85 2.74 0.62 -2.73
C VAL A 85 1.59 1.58 -3.00
N LEU A 86 0.81 1.28 -4.05
CA LEU A 86 -0.47 1.92 -4.34
C LEU A 86 -1.58 0.91 -4.08
N LEU A 87 -2.52 1.26 -3.20
CA LEU A 87 -3.68 0.43 -2.85
C LEU A 87 -4.93 1.04 -3.49
N TYR A 88 -5.73 0.22 -4.17
CA TYR A 88 -7.00 0.68 -4.75
C TYR A 88 -8.15 -0.30 -4.47
N PRO A 89 -9.38 0.21 -4.24
CA PRO A 89 -10.56 -0.62 -4.11
C PRO A 89 -11.06 -1.03 -5.50
N ASP A 90 -10.92 -2.30 -5.86
CA ASP A 90 -11.36 -2.75 -7.18
C ASP A 90 -12.91 -2.78 -7.27
N PRO A 91 -13.52 -2.20 -8.32
CA PRO A 91 -14.98 -2.22 -8.50
C PRO A 91 -15.59 -3.62 -8.46
N ARG A 92 -14.84 -4.65 -8.88
CA ARG A 92 -15.31 -6.05 -8.84
C ARG A 92 -15.38 -6.60 -7.43
N ASP A 93 -14.56 -6.09 -6.52
CA ASP A 93 -14.54 -6.50 -5.11
C ASP A 93 -15.48 -5.65 -4.24
N THR A 94 -15.77 -4.43 -4.68
CA THR A 94 -16.68 -3.51 -3.98
C THR A 94 -18.11 -3.58 -4.47
N ALA A 95 -18.40 -4.36 -5.51
CA ALA A 95 -19.75 -4.49 -6.06
C ALA A 95 -20.75 -5.05 -5.04
N GLY A 96 -21.95 -4.45 -5.01
CA GLY A 96 -23.06 -4.95 -4.20
C GLY A 96 -23.83 -6.09 -4.87
N PRO A 97 -24.83 -6.65 -4.16
CA PRO A 97 -25.80 -7.54 -4.78
C PRO A 97 -26.42 -6.84 -6.00
N GLY A 98 -26.21 -7.39 -7.20
CA GLY A 98 -26.61 -6.76 -8.47
C GLY A 98 -25.45 -6.28 -9.35
N GLY A 99 -24.20 -6.36 -8.89
CA GLY A 99 -23.02 -6.11 -9.73
C GLY A 99 -22.64 -4.63 -9.92
N SER A 100 -23.43 -3.70 -9.35
CA SER A 100 -23.08 -2.28 -9.32
C SER A 100 -21.95 -2.00 -8.31
N PRO A 101 -20.90 -1.28 -8.70
CA PRO A 101 -19.85 -0.84 -7.77
C PRO A 101 -20.45 -0.03 -6.62
N LYS A 102 -20.11 -0.34 -5.37
CA LYS A 102 -20.56 0.45 -4.21
C LYS A 102 -19.80 1.77 -4.05
N LEU A 103 -18.59 1.84 -4.60
CA LEU A 103 -17.77 3.04 -4.62
C LEU A 103 -17.76 3.61 -6.04
N GLY A 104 -17.84 4.93 -6.15
CA GLY A 104 -17.66 5.61 -7.43
C GLY A 104 -16.22 5.44 -7.93
N GLY A 105 -16.02 5.49 -9.25
CA GLY A 105 -14.69 5.29 -9.86
C GLY A 105 -13.60 6.23 -9.34
N ASP A 106 -14.00 7.41 -8.87
CA ASP A 106 -13.10 8.44 -8.33
C ASP A 106 -13.01 8.42 -6.80
N THR A 107 -13.56 7.39 -6.14
CA THR A 107 -13.55 7.31 -4.67
C THR A 107 -12.23 6.76 -4.18
N ALA A 108 -11.49 7.58 -3.44
CA ALA A 108 -10.32 7.14 -2.69
C ALA A 108 -10.73 6.60 -1.31
N VAL A 109 -9.92 5.70 -0.74
CA VAL A 109 -10.19 5.08 0.55
C VAL A 109 -9.00 5.26 1.49
N THR A 110 -9.28 5.68 2.72
CA THR A 110 -8.29 5.76 3.79
C THR A 110 -8.18 4.42 4.48
N VAL A 111 -6.96 3.91 4.64
CA VAL A 111 -6.69 2.60 5.22
C VAL A 111 -5.62 2.68 6.31
N HIS A 112 -5.63 1.72 7.22
CA HIS A 112 -4.61 1.55 8.25
C HIS A 112 -3.63 0.45 7.82
N VAL A 113 -2.33 0.75 7.82
CA VAL A 113 -1.29 -0.17 7.31
C VAL A 113 -0.33 -0.68 8.40
N GLN A 114 -0.60 -0.41 9.67
CA GLN A 114 0.18 -0.98 10.76
C GLN A 114 -0.25 -2.45 11.00
N GLU A 115 0.73 -3.33 11.09
CA GLU A 115 0.57 -4.75 11.35
C GLU A 115 0.44 -5.04 12.84
N GLY A 116 -0.70 -5.60 13.26
CA GLY A 116 -0.93 -6.11 14.62
C GLY A 116 -1.58 -5.11 15.59
N ALA A 117 -1.92 -5.60 16.78
CA ALA A 117 -2.92 -4.97 17.63
C ALA A 117 -2.39 -3.89 18.58
N GLY A 118 -3.26 -2.92 18.87
CA GLY A 118 -3.02 -1.86 19.85
C GLY A 118 -2.16 -0.72 19.31
N ASP A 119 -1.74 0.15 20.23
CA ASP A 119 -0.80 1.22 19.92
C ASP A 119 0.56 0.63 19.52
N PRO A 120 1.13 1.04 18.37
CA PRO A 120 2.40 0.50 17.91
C PRO A 120 3.56 0.72 18.89
N PHE A 121 3.51 1.76 19.73
CA PHE A 121 4.56 2.10 20.69
C PHE A 121 4.36 1.48 22.08
N SER A 122 3.19 0.91 22.37
CA SER A 122 2.89 0.27 23.66
C SER A 122 2.20 -1.09 23.50
N ARG A 123 2.70 -1.96 22.62
CA ARG A 123 2.09 -3.29 22.42
C ARG A 123 2.03 -4.09 23.71
N GLY A 124 0.84 -4.59 24.04
CA GLY A 124 0.59 -5.39 25.23
C GLY A 124 0.42 -4.58 26.51
N PHE A 125 0.51 -3.25 26.46
CA PHE A 125 0.37 -2.36 27.61
C PHE A 125 -0.49 -1.13 27.28
N PRO A 126 -1.17 -0.52 28.26
CA PRO A 126 -1.80 0.78 28.07
C PRO A 126 -0.74 1.86 27.76
N SER A 127 -1.08 2.77 26.85
CA SER A 127 -0.19 3.87 26.45
C SER A 127 -0.16 4.94 27.54
N PHE A 128 1.03 5.20 28.11
CA PHE A 128 1.27 6.29 29.06
C PHE A 128 2.29 7.30 28.50
N THR A 129 2.20 8.55 28.94
CA THR A 129 3.16 9.59 28.57
C THR A 129 4.57 9.23 29.06
N GLY A 130 5.54 9.14 28.14
CA GLY A 130 6.98 9.05 28.46
C GLY A 130 7.64 7.68 28.32
N HIS A 131 6.93 6.63 27.91
CA HIS A 131 7.51 5.30 27.69
C HIS A 131 7.24 4.80 26.26
N ALA A 132 7.88 5.41 25.27
CA ALA A 132 8.00 4.83 23.94
C ALA A 132 9.37 4.13 23.84
N PRO A 133 9.45 2.85 23.42
CA PRO A 133 10.73 2.21 23.16
C PRO A 133 11.48 2.95 22.03
N PRO A 134 12.81 3.07 22.09
CA PRO A 134 13.59 3.73 21.05
C PRO A 134 13.56 2.95 19.73
N GLY A 135 13.32 3.65 18.61
CA GLY A 135 13.26 3.08 17.25
C GLY A 135 11.88 3.25 16.58
N PRO A 136 11.76 2.95 15.27
CA PRO A 136 10.44 2.86 14.64
C PRO A 136 9.63 1.76 15.32
N PRO A 137 8.33 1.98 15.56
CA PRO A 137 7.54 1.02 16.30
C PRO A 137 7.43 -0.32 15.57
N PRO A 138 7.36 -1.46 16.27
CA PRO A 138 7.15 -2.75 15.62
C PRO A 138 5.83 -2.75 14.84
N GLY A 139 5.87 -3.24 13.60
CA GLY A 139 4.70 -3.41 12.74
C GLY A 139 4.25 -2.16 11.98
N VAL A 140 4.99 -1.04 11.99
CA VAL A 140 4.79 -0.05 10.92
C VAL A 140 5.56 -0.46 9.66
N PRO A 141 4.99 -0.26 8.46
CA PRO A 141 5.71 -0.48 7.21
C PRO A 141 7.00 0.32 7.14
N LEU A 142 7.94 -0.15 6.31
CA LEU A 142 9.18 0.57 5.99
C LEU A 142 9.10 1.35 4.67
N ILE A 143 7.98 1.20 3.94
CA ILE A 143 7.70 1.80 2.63
C ILE A 143 6.25 2.29 2.55
#